data_AF-A0A9P9X327-F1
#
_entry.id   AF-A0A9P9X327-F1
#
_cell.length_a   1.000
_cell.length_b   1.000
_cell.length_c   1.000
_cell.angle_alpha   90.00
_cell.angle_beta   90.00
_cell.angle_gamma   90.00
#
_symmetry.space_group_name_H-M   'P 1'
#
loop_
_entity.id
_entity.type
_entity.pdbx_description
1 polymer ?
#
loop_
_entity_poly.entity_id
_entity_poly.type
_entity_poly.pdbx_seq_one_letter_code
_entity_poly.pdbx_strand_id
1 'polypeptide(L)'
;MFFTTSPDALFIPPTTIDPVGFGKVAIVTGCGSGVGLACAQLLLAHQYSVCGLDTREFNYALLQEADHGRFHFHRADLTGPRACEDGVYAAVASFG
;
A
#
# COMPACT_ATOMS: atom_id res chain seq x y z
N MET A 1 15.74 -13.72 -3.11
CA MET A 1 16.07 -12.51 -3.90
C MET A 1 15.10 -11.43 -3.44
N PHE A 2 15.60 -10.32 -2.88
CA PHE A 2 14.78 -9.36 -2.11
C PHE A 2 14.16 -8.23 -2.95
N PHE A 3 14.40 -8.18 -4.26
CA PHE A 3 13.97 -7.06 -5.10
C PHE A 3 13.53 -7.58 -6.47
N THR A 4 12.43 -7.03 -6.98
CA THR A 4 11.99 -7.20 -8.37
C THR A 4 12.97 -6.47 -9.30
N THR A 5 13.36 -7.10 -10.41
CA THR A 5 14.16 -6.46 -11.48
C THR A 5 13.31 -5.67 -12.47
N SER A 6 11.98 -5.84 -12.42
CA SER A 6 11.04 -5.02 -13.16
C SER A 6 10.34 -4.08 -12.18
N PRO A 7 10.56 -2.75 -12.28
CA PRO A 7 9.68 -1.81 -11.60
C PRO A 7 8.24 -2.04 -12.09
N ASP A 8 7.27 -1.79 -11.22
CA ASP A 8 5.84 -1.78 -11.57
C ASP A 8 5.27 -3.14 -11.98
N ALA A 9 5.76 -4.20 -11.34
CA ALA A 9 5.23 -5.54 -11.49
C ALA A 9 4.64 -6.05 -10.16
N LEU A 10 3.69 -6.98 -10.26
CA LEU A 10 3.28 -7.78 -9.12
C LEU A 10 4.50 -8.55 -8.60
N PHE A 11 4.87 -8.28 -7.36
CA PHE A 11 5.85 -9.06 -6.63
C PHE A 11 5.14 -9.73 -5.46
N ILE A 12 5.39 -11.03 -5.29
CA ILE A 12 4.85 -11.84 -4.19
C ILE A 12 6.01 -12.10 -3.23
N PRO A 13 6.12 -11.33 -2.14
CA PRO A 13 7.12 -11.60 -1.12
C PRO A 13 6.84 -12.94 -0.44
N PRO A 14 7.86 -13.60 0.15
CA PRO A 14 7.61 -14.72 1.04
C PRO A 14 6.68 -14.28 2.17
N THR A 15 5.45 -14.80 2.17
CA THR A 15 4.48 -14.53 3.23
C THR A 15 5.06 -15.03 4.54
N THR A 16 5.21 -14.12 5.49
CA THR A 16 5.67 -14.40 6.84
C THR A 16 4.52 -14.08 7.78
N ILE A 17 4.19 -15.00 8.69
CA ILE A 17 3.30 -14.66 9.81
C ILE A 17 4.10 -13.69 10.67
N ASP A 18 3.76 -12.41 10.55
CA ASP A 18 4.44 -11.32 11.23
C ASP A 18 3.53 -10.77 12.33
N PRO A 19 3.75 -11.15 13.60
CA PRO A 19 2.94 -10.67 14.70
C PRO A 19 3.07 -9.16 14.90
N VAL A 20 4.07 -8.50 14.31
CA VAL A 20 4.24 -7.05 14.38
C VAL A 20 3.25 -6.34 13.45
N GLY A 21 2.95 -6.89 12.28
CA GLY A 21 2.07 -6.26 11.29
C GLY A 21 0.60 -6.52 11.49
N PHE A 22 0.26 -7.64 12.13
CA PHE A 22 -1.13 -7.98 12.41
C PHE A 22 -1.84 -6.88 13.22
N GLY A 23 -2.99 -6.42 12.73
CA GLY A 23 -3.78 -5.37 13.35
C GLY A 23 -3.19 -3.95 13.23
N LYS A 24 -2.15 -3.76 12.41
CA LYS A 24 -1.57 -2.44 12.14
C LYS A 24 -1.94 -1.95 10.75
N VAL A 25 -2.04 -0.62 10.65
CA VAL A 25 -2.26 0.10 9.40
C VAL A 25 -0.98 0.82 9.01
N ALA A 26 -0.57 0.67 7.76
CA ALA A 26 0.53 1.41 7.18
C ALA A 26 0.01 2.33 6.05
N ILE A 27 0.43 3.59 6.07
CA ILE A 27 0.15 4.54 4.98
C ILE A 27 1.39 4.59 4.10
N VAL A 28 1.21 4.33 2.80
CA VAL A 28 2.29 4.33 1.81
C VAL A 28 2.04 5.39 0.76
N THR A 29 2.85 6.44 0.76
CA THR A 29 2.80 7.51 -0.23
C THR A 29 3.64 7.16 -1.47
N GLY A 30 3.19 7.55 -2.66
CA GLY A 30 3.85 7.18 -3.92
C GLY A 30 3.72 5.69 -4.23
N CYS A 31 2.60 5.07 -3.85
CA CYS A 31 2.42 3.62 -3.95
C CYS A 31 2.11 3.11 -5.37
N GLY A 32 1.89 4.00 -6.35
CA GLY A 32 1.50 3.63 -7.71
C GLY A 32 2.62 3.00 -8.55
N SER A 33 3.88 3.07 -8.09
CA SER A 33 5.03 2.50 -8.80
C SER A 33 6.27 2.31 -7.91
N GLY A 34 7.26 1.60 -8.44
CA GLY A 34 8.63 1.54 -7.94
C GLY A 34 8.71 1.09 -6.49
N VAL A 35 9.46 1.86 -5.69
CA VAL A 35 9.72 1.52 -4.28
C VAL A 35 8.44 1.59 -3.44
N GLY A 36 7.56 2.57 -3.68
CA GLY A 36 6.31 2.67 -2.92
C GLY A 36 5.39 1.47 -3.16
N LEU A 37 5.28 1.02 -4.40
CA LEU A 37 4.55 -0.22 -4.73
C LEU A 37 5.18 -1.45 -4.05
N ALA A 38 6.51 -1.59 -4.14
CA ALA A 38 7.21 -2.71 -3.52
C ALA A 38 7.04 -2.71 -1.99
N CYS A 39 7.07 -1.54 -1.35
CA CYS A 39 6.77 -1.38 0.07
C CYS A 39 5.34 -1.79 0.40
N ALA A 40 4.34 -1.38 -0.39
CA ALA A 40 2.95 -1.76 -0.18
C ALA A 40 2.76 -3.28 -0.26
N GLN A 41 3.31 -3.93 -1.30
CA GLN A 41 3.29 -5.38 -1.45
C GLN A 41 3.97 -6.11 -0.28
N LEU A 42 5.14 -5.61 0.16
CA LEU A 42 5.86 -6.19 1.29
C LEU A 42 5.07 -6.06 2.60
N LEU A 43 4.51 -4.88 2.89
CA LEU A 43 3.71 -4.66 4.10
C LEU A 43 2.46 -5.54 4.13
N LEU A 44 1.77 -5.69 2.99
CA LEU A 44 0.63 -6.61 2.86
C LEU A 44 1.03 -8.07 3.13
N ALA A 45 2.18 -8.51 2.62
CA ALA A 45 2.72 -9.85 2.88
C ALA A 45 3.11 -10.07 4.36
N HIS A 46 3.42 -8.99 5.09
CA HIS A 46 3.70 -8.97 6.52
C HIS A 46 2.45 -8.63 7.37
N GLN A 47 1.25 -8.96 6.89
CA GLN A 47 -0.01 -8.86 7.62
C GLN A 47 -0.51 -7.45 7.99
N TYR A 48 0.12 -6.38 7.48
CA TYR A 48 -0.41 -5.03 7.62
C TYR A 48 -1.68 -4.86 6.77
N SER A 49 -2.56 -3.95 7.21
CA SER A 49 -3.48 -3.27 6.30
C SER A 49 -2.78 -2.04 5.73
N VAL A 50 -2.95 -1.76 4.45
CA VAL A 50 -2.20 -0.71 3.76
C VAL A 50 -3.15 0.28 3.12
N CYS A 51 -2.97 1.55 3.46
CA CYS A 51 -3.59 2.67 2.76
C CYS A 51 -2.57 3.27 1.78
N GLY A 52 -2.77 3.06 0.49
CA GLY A 52 -1.94 3.60 -0.58
C GLY A 52 -2.39 5.00 -0.98
N LEU A 53 -1.42 5.93 -1.10
CA LEU A 53 -1.63 7.30 -1.60
C LEU A 53 -0.76 7.53 -2.83
N ASP A 54 -1.32 8.03 -3.92
CA ASP A 54 -0.59 8.44 -5.12
C ASP A 54 -1.39 9.49 -5.91
N THR A 55 -0.72 10.27 -6.75
CA THR A 55 -1.38 11.23 -7.64
C THR A 55 -2.01 10.53 -8.85
N ARG A 56 -1.45 9.40 -9.28
CA ARG A 56 -1.94 8.61 -10.40
C ARG A 56 -2.99 7.61 -9.94
N GLU A 57 -3.73 7.04 -10.90
CA GLU A 57 -4.63 5.92 -10.62
C GLU A 57 -3.81 4.66 -10.29
N PHE A 58 -4.34 3.85 -9.38
CA PHE A 58 -3.70 2.60 -8.97
C PHE A 58 -4.21 1.42 -9.79
N ASN A 59 -3.30 0.62 -10.31
CA ASN A 59 -3.63 -0.63 -11.00
C ASN A 59 -3.68 -1.79 -9.99
N TYR A 60 -4.87 -2.26 -9.65
CA TYR A 60 -5.07 -3.36 -8.70
C TYR A 60 -4.51 -4.71 -9.17
N ALA A 61 -4.20 -4.88 -10.47
CA ALA A 61 -3.49 -6.06 -10.97
C ALA A 61 -2.04 -6.16 -10.45
N LEU A 62 -1.52 -5.09 -9.85
CA LEU A 62 -0.21 -5.06 -9.20
C LEU A 62 -0.25 -5.61 -7.77
N LEU A 63 -1.42 -6.02 -7.26
CA LEU A 63 -1.59 -6.65 -5.96
C LEU A 63 -2.23 -8.04 -6.10
N GLN A 64 -1.96 -8.91 -5.13
CA GLN A 64 -2.64 -10.21 -5.06
C GLN A 64 -4.11 -9.99 -4.70
N GLU A 65 -5.02 -10.77 -5.28
CA GLU A 65 -6.46 -10.70 -4.99
C GLU A 65 -6.77 -10.90 -3.50
N ALA A 66 -6.00 -11.75 -2.82
CA ALA A 66 -6.11 -11.99 -1.38
C ALA A 66 -5.82 -10.73 -0.53
N ASP A 67 -5.07 -9.78 -1.07
CA ASP A 67 -4.67 -8.55 -0.39
C ASP A 67 -5.65 -7.40 -0.65
N HIS A 68 -6.57 -7.52 -1.61
CA HIS A 68 -7.53 -6.46 -1.97
C HIS A 68 -8.42 -6.06 -0.79
N GLY A 69 -8.72 -6.99 0.13
CA GLY A 69 -9.48 -6.67 1.34
C GLY A 69 -8.69 -5.91 2.41
N ARG A 70 -7.35 -5.89 2.33
CA ARG A 70 -6.44 -5.23 3.28
C ARG A 70 -5.75 -4.01 2.67
N PHE A 71 -6.02 -3.72 1.41
CA PHE A 71 -5.47 -2.57 0.71
C PHE A 71 -6.57 -1.59 0.33
N HIS A 72 -6.39 -0.32 0.68
CA HIS A 72 -7.25 0.76 0.24
C HIS A 72 -6.42 1.78 -0.52
N PHE A 73 -6.87 2.20 -1.69
CA PHE A 73 -6.21 3.24 -2.47
C PHE A 73 -6.99 4.55 -2.41
N HIS A 74 -6.29 5.62 -2.07
CA HIS A 74 -6.81 6.98 -2.12
C HIS A 74 -5.94 7.85 -3.03
N ARG A 75 -6.53 8.33 -4.13
CA ARG A 75 -5.83 9.23 -5.07
C ARG A 75 -5.73 10.62 -4.47
N ALA A 76 -4.51 11.09 -4.21
CA ALA A 76 -4.26 12.40 -3.63
C ALA A 76 -2.95 13.01 -4.14
N ASP A 77 -2.98 14.32 -4.39
CA ASP A 77 -1.79 15.14 -4.52
C ASP A 77 -1.43 15.73 -3.15
N LEU A 78 -0.43 15.13 -2.52
CA LEU A 78 0.03 15.52 -1.17
C LEU A 78 0.68 16.90 -1.10
N THR A 79 0.94 17.54 -2.25
CA THR A 79 1.39 18.94 -2.27
C THR A 79 0.24 19.93 -2.08
N GLY A 80 -1.01 19.46 -2.22
CA GLY A 80 -2.22 20.24 -2.02
C GLY A 80 -2.47 20.56 -0.54
N PRO A 81 -3.20 21.66 -0.26
CA PRO A 81 -3.59 21.99 1.10
C PRO A 81 -4.45 20.86 1.69
N ARG A 82 -4.17 20.47 2.94
CA ARG A 82 -4.88 19.41 3.69
C ARG A 82 -4.80 18.00 3.10
N ALA A 83 -4.14 17.78 1.97
CA ALA A 83 -4.08 16.46 1.33
C ALA A 83 -3.48 15.37 2.23
N CYS A 84 -2.52 15.73 3.10
CA CYS A 84 -1.99 14.81 4.10
C CYS A 84 -3.05 14.44 5.17
N GLU A 85 -3.86 15.40 5.61
CA GLU A 85 -4.95 15.17 6.57
C GLU A 85 -6.02 14.28 5.96
N ASP A 86 -6.42 14.59 4.72
CA ASP A 86 -7.40 13.80 3.96
C ASP A 86 -6.91 12.37 3.71
N GLY A 87 -5.62 12.20 3.42
CA GLY A 87 -5.01 10.88 3.29
C GLY A 87 -5.05 10.07 4.60
N VAL A 88 -4.82 10.72 5.75
CA VAL A 88 -4.97 10.07 7.06
C VAL A 88 -6.43 9.74 7.35
N TYR A 89 -7.37 10.65 7.04
CA TYR A 89 -8.80 10.38 7.20
C TYR A 89 -9.26 9.21 6.34
N ALA A 90 -8.76 9.08 5.11
CA ALA A 90 -9.05 7.94 4.25
C ALA A 90 -8.55 6.62 4.87
N ALA A 91 -7.36 6.62 5.47
CA ALA A 91 -6.83 5.46 6.16
C ALA A 91 -7.70 5.06 7.37
N VAL A 92 -8.06 6.03 8.21
CA VAL A 92 -8.90 5.81 9.40
C VAL A 92 -10.31 5.34 9.01
N ALA A 93 -10.91 5.96 7.99
CA ALA A 93 -12.24 5.57 7.50
C ALA A 93 -12.25 4.13 6.93
N SER A 94 -11.12 3.66 6.41
CA SER A 94 -11.01 2.33 5.80
C SER A 94 -10.69 1.23 6.80
N PHE A 95 -9.89 1.53 7.83
CA PHE A 95 -9.30 0.50 8.69
C PHE A 95 -9.50 0.71 10.20
N GLY A 96 -10.05 1.84 10.64
CA GLY A 96 -10.25 2.21 12.05
C GLY A 96 -9.06 2.93 12.67
#